data_AF-A0A0G3V6Q0-F1
#
_entry.id   AF-A0A0G3V6Q0-F1
#
_cell.length_a   1.000
_cell.length_b   1.000
_cell.length_c   1.000
_cell.angle_alpha   90.00
_cell.angle_beta   90.00
_cell.angle_gamma   90.00
#
_symmetry.space_group_name_H-M   'P 1'
#
loop_
_entity.id
_entity.type
_entity.pdbx_description
1 polymer ?
#
loop_
_entity_poly.entity_id
_entity_poly.type
_entity_poly.pdbx_seq_one_letter_code
_entity_poly.pdbx_strand_id
1 'polypeptide(L)'
;MERNHLPREVARQLGPYYVYALIDPRNDTIFYVGKGTGARLLAHGKAADLTAPGTGQTAKQRLIRQIRSKGLEPRIDVIRHGLSEAEALLVEASLIDSLENLTNLVAGHGSGVGRKPLDEYTQRYGARLVSPKAPPVLLVRLGEWTDQGMTMQRGYKRRGHGFRTGMTERELLDSTRGWWRVSPASVQRKGIEHAVAVHEGITRAVMTISKWHQREDGRRAFDAELITSGALHKSWVGEHGKRVDIESKSQSPIIYWPITK
;
A
#
# COMPACT_ATOMS: atom_id res chain seq x y z
N MET A 1 -13.12 38.68 6.62
CA MET A 1 -13.42 38.33 8.02
C MET A 1 -12.36 37.35 8.49
N GLU A 2 -11.55 37.72 9.50
CA GLU A 2 -10.60 36.79 10.13
C GLU A 2 -11.38 35.67 10.84
N ARG A 3 -11.34 34.44 10.30
CA ARG A 3 -11.96 33.26 10.92
C ARG A 3 -11.08 32.70 12.03
N ASN A 4 -10.74 33.52 13.03
CA ASN A 4 -9.88 33.12 14.14
C ASN A 4 -10.64 32.46 15.31
N HIS A 5 -11.97 32.41 15.24
CA HIS A 5 -12.82 31.83 16.28
C HIS A 5 -13.94 30.99 15.67
N LEU A 6 -14.20 29.81 16.25
CA LEU A 6 -15.35 28.98 15.94
C LEU A 6 -16.45 29.33 16.95
N PRO A 7 -17.57 29.95 16.53
CA PRO A 7 -18.65 30.29 17.45
C PRO A 7 -19.16 29.07 18.21
N ARG A 8 -19.53 29.27 19.48
CA ARG A 8 -19.90 28.16 20.39
C ARG A 8 -21.11 27.38 19.89
N GLU A 9 -22.08 28.07 19.32
CA GLU A 9 -23.28 27.48 18.73
C GLU A 9 -22.94 26.58 17.53
N VAL A 10 -21.98 26.99 16.70
CA VAL A 10 -21.49 26.18 15.58
C VAL A 10 -20.74 24.96 16.12
N ALA A 11 -19.83 25.16 17.08
CA ALA A 11 -19.09 24.06 17.70
C ALA A 11 -20.02 23.01 18.32
N ARG A 12 -21.12 23.45 18.96
CA ARG A 12 -22.15 22.56 19.50
C ARG A 12 -22.86 21.76 18.42
N GLN A 13 -23.21 22.39 17.29
CA GLN A 13 -23.88 21.71 16.17
C GLN A 13 -22.95 20.75 15.41
N LEU A 14 -21.66 21.09 15.31
CA LEU A 14 -20.66 20.17 14.75
C LEU A 14 -20.53 18.89 15.59
N GLY A 15 -20.90 18.94 16.87
CA GLY A 15 -20.91 17.79 17.75
C GLY A 15 -19.50 17.38 18.20
N PRO A 16 -19.40 16.21 18.85
CA PRO A 16 -18.14 15.78 19.47
C PRO A 16 -17.07 15.45 18.44
N TYR A 17 -17.45 14.87 17.29
CA TYR A 17 -16.56 14.58 16.18
C TYR A 17 -17.16 15.00 14.83
N TYR A 18 -16.27 15.41 13.93
CA TYR A 18 -16.58 15.76 12.55
C TYR A 18 -15.39 15.43 11.63
N VAL A 19 -15.63 15.36 10.34
CA VAL A 19 -14.62 15.24 9.29
C VAL A 19 -14.65 16.49 8.43
N TYR A 20 -13.48 17.04 8.13
CA TYR A 20 -13.32 18.26 7.33
C TYR A 20 -12.23 18.09 6.28
N ALA A 21 -12.26 18.95 5.27
CA ALA A 21 -11.27 19.03 4.20
C ALA A 21 -10.60 20.41 4.19
N LEU A 22 -9.32 20.44 3.79
CA LEU A 22 -8.65 21.68 3.38
C LEU A 22 -8.55 21.70 1.85
N ILE A 23 -8.91 22.84 1.29
CA ILE A 23 -9.08 23.03 -0.15
C ILE A 23 -8.23 24.19 -0.62
N ASP A 24 -7.53 23.99 -1.74
CA ASP A 24 -6.78 25.04 -2.40
C ASP A 24 -7.76 25.93 -3.18
N PRO A 25 -7.97 27.19 -2.79
CA PRO A 25 -8.95 28.06 -3.42
C PRO A 25 -8.58 28.45 -4.86
N ARG A 26 -7.35 28.16 -5.31
CA ARG A 26 -6.87 28.49 -6.66
C ARG A 26 -7.43 27.55 -7.73
N ASN A 27 -7.77 26.31 -7.35
CA ASN A 27 -8.21 25.25 -8.27
C ASN A 27 -9.25 24.31 -7.67
N ASP A 28 -9.82 24.64 -6.51
CA ASP A 28 -10.84 23.88 -5.78
C ASP A 28 -10.44 22.44 -5.41
N THR A 29 -9.13 22.14 -5.37
CA THR A 29 -8.63 20.80 -5.07
C THR A 29 -8.58 20.54 -3.57
N ILE A 30 -9.22 19.46 -3.12
CA ILE A 30 -9.04 18.93 -1.75
C ILE A 30 -7.63 18.38 -1.63
N PHE A 31 -6.83 18.93 -0.72
CA PHE A 31 -5.45 18.50 -0.49
C PHE A 31 -5.23 17.86 0.88
N TYR A 32 -6.23 17.87 1.75
CA TYR A 32 -6.14 17.24 3.07
C TYR A 32 -7.53 16.89 3.58
N VAL A 33 -7.65 15.72 4.20
CA VAL A 33 -8.84 15.29 4.95
C VAL A 33 -8.42 15.00 6.38
N GLY A 34 -9.24 15.41 7.36
CA GLY A 34 -8.96 15.17 8.76
C GLY A 34 -10.21 15.01 9.61
N LYS A 35 -10.11 14.18 10.66
CA LYS A 35 -11.03 14.18 11.80
C LYS A 35 -10.72 15.34 12.74
N GLY A 36 -11.77 15.97 13.26
CA GLY A 36 -11.70 17.08 14.20
C GLY A 36 -12.63 16.93 15.41
N THR A 37 -12.26 17.61 16.49
CA THR A 37 -13.07 17.86 17.69
C THR A 37 -12.97 19.35 18.03
N GLY A 38 -14.03 19.95 18.55
CA GLY A 38 -14.03 21.38 18.91
C GLY A 38 -13.51 22.30 17.79
N ALA A 39 -12.55 23.17 18.09
CA ALA A 39 -11.99 24.13 17.13
C ALA A 39 -10.79 23.59 16.31
N ARG A 40 -10.54 22.27 16.28
CA ARG A 40 -9.37 21.67 15.61
C ARG A 40 -9.24 22.07 14.14
N LEU A 41 -10.35 22.20 13.41
CA LEU A 41 -10.34 22.64 12.01
C LEU A 41 -9.61 24.00 11.81
N LEU A 42 -9.65 24.89 12.81
CA LEU A 42 -8.97 26.21 12.77
C LEU A 42 -7.49 26.16 13.16
N ALA A 43 -7.03 25.08 13.82
CA ALA A 43 -5.65 24.97 14.29
C ALA A 43 -4.64 24.75 13.15
N HIS A 44 -5.11 24.26 12.00
CA HIS A 44 -4.24 23.89 10.87
C HIS A 44 -3.54 25.07 10.20
N GLY A 45 -4.16 26.26 10.22
CA GLY A 45 -3.50 27.49 9.75
C GLY A 45 -2.31 27.88 10.63
N LYS A 46 -2.47 27.83 11.96
CA LYS A 46 -1.45 28.28 12.91
C LYS A 46 -0.20 27.40 12.92
N ALA A 47 -0.36 26.09 12.74
CA ALA A 47 0.78 25.15 12.73
C ALA A 47 1.72 25.32 11.52
N ALA A 48 1.25 25.93 10.43
CA ALA A 48 2.09 26.26 9.28
C ALA A 48 2.99 27.49 9.53
N ASP A 49 2.54 28.41 10.40
CA ASP A 49 3.25 29.64 10.75
C ASP A 49 4.33 29.43 11.81
N LEU A 50 4.15 28.44 12.69
CA LEU A 50 5.06 28.13 13.80
C LEU A 50 6.33 27.35 13.38
N THR A 51 6.45 26.96 12.11
CA THR A 51 7.59 26.17 11.61
C THR A 51 8.45 27.04 10.69
N ALA A 52 9.77 27.10 10.89
CA ALA A 52 10.64 27.87 10.00
C ALA A 52 10.61 27.32 8.55
N PRO A 53 10.80 28.15 7.51
CA PRO A 53 11.12 27.69 6.15
C PRO A 53 12.36 26.78 6.18
N GLY A 54 12.27 25.50 5.79
CA GLY A 54 13.39 24.56 5.85
C GLY A 54 13.05 23.08 6.07
N THR A 55 14.08 22.30 6.42
CA THR A 55 14.06 20.84 6.62
C THR A 55 13.14 20.44 7.78
N GLY A 56 12.14 19.60 7.51
CA GLY A 56 11.18 19.10 8.51
C GLY A 56 9.71 19.48 8.26
N GLN A 57 9.41 20.25 7.22
CA GLN A 57 8.02 20.57 6.85
C GLN A 57 7.29 19.40 6.20
N THR A 58 6.05 19.20 6.63
CA THR A 58 5.09 18.27 5.99
C THR A 58 4.61 18.82 4.64
N ALA A 59 4.18 17.93 3.73
CA ALA A 59 3.60 18.33 2.44
C ALA A 59 2.42 19.31 2.62
N LYS A 60 1.59 19.06 3.64
CA LYS A 60 0.50 19.94 4.07
C LYS A 60 0.96 21.36 4.39
N GLN A 61 2.00 21.52 5.23
CA GLN A 61 2.50 22.85 5.63
C GLN A 61 3.05 23.62 4.43
N ARG A 62 3.76 22.94 3.51
CA ARG A 62 4.26 23.57 2.28
C ARG A 62 3.13 24.13 1.43
N LEU A 63 2.06 23.36 1.20
CA LEU A 63 0.95 23.79 0.36
C LEU A 63 0.17 24.96 0.98
N ILE A 64 -0.08 24.94 2.30
CA ILE A 64 -0.70 26.08 3.02
C ILE A 64 0.11 27.36 2.81
N ARG A 65 1.44 27.31 2.92
CA ARG A 65 2.30 28.50 2.69
C ARG A 65 2.27 28.98 1.24
N GLN A 66 2.23 28.07 0.28
CA GLN A 66 2.11 28.45 -1.13
C GLN A 66 0.80 29.19 -1.40
N ILE A 67 -0.31 28.74 -0.82
CA ILE A 67 -1.61 29.45 -0.91
C ILE A 67 -1.49 30.84 -0.28
N ARG A 68 -0.92 30.94 0.93
CA ARG A 68 -0.73 32.21 1.66
C ARG A 68 0.21 33.19 0.97
N SER A 69 1.25 32.71 0.29
CA SER A 69 2.16 33.56 -0.48
C SER A 69 1.47 34.32 -1.62
N LYS A 70 0.26 33.90 -2.02
CA LYS A 70 -0.60 34.56 -2.99
C LYS A 70 -1.67 35.45 -2.35
N GLY A 71 -1.60 35.70 -1.03
CA GLY A 71 -2.61 36.46 -0.29
C GLY A 71 -3.93 35.74 -0.09
N LEU A 72 -3.95 34.40 -0.24
CA LEU A 72 -5.14 33.56 -0.09
C LEU A 72 -5.04 32.72 1.19
N GLU A 73 -6.16 32.17 1.65
CA GLU A 73 -6.20 31.18 2.74
C GLU A 73 -6.81 29.86 2.25
N PRO A 74 -6.33 28.69 2.72
CA PRO A 74 -7.00 27.43 2.45
C PRO A 74 -8.47 27.49 2.90
N ARG A 75 -9.38 27.05 2.03
CA ARG A 75 -10.79 26.90 2.41
C ARG A 75 -10.94 25.68 3.31
N ILE A 76 -11.79 25.79 4.33
CA ILE A 76 -12.13 24.69 5.24
C ILE A 76 -13.59 24.33 4.98
N ASP A 77 -13.82 23.10 4.53
CA ASP A 77 -15.16 22.55 4.33
C ASP A 77 -15.41 21.44 5.35
N VAL A 78 -16.53 21.50 6.08
CA VAL A 78 -16.98 20.39 6.93
C VAL A 78 -17.69 19.39 6.04
N ILE A 79 -17.16 18.17 5.97
CA ILE A 79 -17.71 17.09 5.12
C ILE A 79 -18.87 16.38 5.83
N ARG A 80 -18.70 16.09 7.11
CA ARG A 80 -19.73 15.46 7.95
C ARG A 80 -19.50 15.81 9.41
N HIS A 81 -20.57 15.97 10.18
CA HIS A 81 -20.50 16.35 11.59
C HIS A 81 -21.56 15.63 12.42
N GLY A 82 -21.49 15.77 13.75
CA GLY A 82 -22.39 15.07 14.67
C GLY A 82 -22.08 13.57 14.80
N LEU A 83 -20.83 13.18 14.57
CA LEU A 83 -20.40 11.79 14.52
C LEU A 83 -19.92 11.31 15.89
N SER A 84 -20.01 10.00 16.12
CA SER A 84 -19.14 9.30 17.07
C SER A 84 -17.70 9.27 16.56
N GLU A 85 -16.73 8.93 17.42
CA GLU A 85 -15.34 8.82 17.02
C GLU A 85 -15.13 7.73 15.95
N ALA A 86 -15.77 6.57 16.12
CA ALA A 86 -15.66 5.44 15.19
C ALA A 86 -16.21 5.79 13.80
N GLU A 87 -17.36 6.48 13.74
CA GLU A 87 -17.91 6.96 12.48
C GLU A 87 -17.00 7.99 11.81
N ALA A 88 -16.45 8.93 12.58
CA ALA A 88 -15.53 9.93 12.04
C ALA A 88 -14.24 9.30 11.49
N LEU A 89 -13.71 8.26 12.16
CA LEU A 89 -12.57 7.48 11.67
C LEU A 89 -12.89 6.76 10.36
N LEU A 90 -14.07 6.13 10.26
CA LEU A 90 -14.49 5.41 9.06
C LEU A 90 -14.71 6.36 7.87
N VAL A 91 -15.36 7.50 8.10
CA VAL A 91 -15.58 8.54 7.07
C VAL A 91 -14.25 9.14 6.61
N GLU A 92 -13.35 9.47 7.55
CA GLU A 92 -12.00 9.97 7.24
C GLU A 92 -11.23 8.96 6.37
N ALA A 93 -11.19 7.69 6.78
CA ALA A 93 -10.51 6.63 6.03
C ALA A 93 -11.11 6.47 4.62
N SER A 94 -12.44 6.42 4.50
CA SER A 94 -13.12 6.26 3.21
C SER A 94 -12.82 7.40 2.23
N LEU A 95 -12.75 8.64 2.73
CA LEU A 95 -12.38 9.81 1.91
C LEU A 95 -10.91 9.78 1.52
N ILE A 96 -10.01 9.40 2.44
CA ILE A 96 -8.58 9.26 2.14
C ILE A 96 -8.36 8.18 1.07
N ASP A 97 -9.10 7.08 1.13
CA ASP A 97 -9.00 5.98 0.17
C ASP A 97 -9.56 6.36 -1.21
N SER A 98 -10.49 7.32 -1.27
CA SER A 98 -11.22 7.68 -2.50
C SER A 98 -10.65 8.90 -3.22
N LEU A 99 -10.04 9.83 -2.49
CA LEU A 99 -9.52 11.09 -3.04
C LEU A 99 -8.03 10.97 -3.39
N GLU A 100 -7.65 11.53 -4.53
CA GLU A 100 -6.27 11.58 -4.98
C GLU A 100 -5.57 12.86 -4.51
N ASN A 101 -4.23 12.90 -4.56
CA ASN A 101 -3.40 14.08 -4.27
C ASN A 101 -3.52 14.66 -2.84
N LEU A 102 -3.92 13.83 -1.87
CA LEU A 102 -3.93 14.24 -0.47
C LEU A 102 -2.51 14.35 0.10
N THR A 103 -2.33 15.30 1.02
CA THR A 103 -1.09 15.55 1.77
C THR A 103 -1.02 14.78 3.09
N ASN A 104 -1.98 13.88 3.34
CA ASN A 104 -2.03 13.00 4.51
C ASN A 104 -0.76 12.12 4.59
N LEU A 105 -0.11 12.06 5.75
CA LEU A 105 1.12 11.28 5.95
C LEU A 105 0.86 9.80 6.26
N VAL A 106 -0.35 9.48 6.71
CA VAL A 106 -0.75 8.12 7.12
C VAL A 106 -1.99 7.78 6.30
N ALA A 107 -2.02 6.54 5.77
CA ALA A 107 -3.22 5.98 5.16
C ALA A 107 -4.38 5.96 6.17
N GLY A 108 -5.62 5.89 5.68
CA GLY A 108 -6.81 5.78 6.53
C GLY A 108 -6.71 4.65 7.56
N HIS A 109 -7.42 4.80 8.68
CA HIS A 109 -7.55 3.72 9.65
C HIS A 109 -8.15 2.47 8.97
N GLY A 110 -7.54 1.29 9.16
CA GLY A 110 -8.03 0.06 8.53
C GLY A 110 -7.67 -0.11 7.05
N SER A 111 -6.49 0.35 6.62
CA SER A 111 -6.00 0.29 5.22
C SER A 111 -6.13 -1.08 4.51
N GLY A 112 -6.24 -2.18 5.27
CA GLY A 112 -6.49 -3.52 4.72
C GLY A 112 -7.90 -3.75 4.17
N VAL A 113 -8.87 -2.85 4.40
CA VAL A 113 -10.26 -2.91 3.91
C VAL A 113 -10.69 -1.64 3.16
N GLY A 114 -9.72 -0.84 2.70
CA GLY A 114 -9.97 0.42 1.99
C GLY A 114 -10.36 0.25 0.51
N ARG A 115 -10.34 1.33 -0.27
CA ARG A 115 -10.65 1.28 -1.71
C ARG A 115 -9.64 0.38 -2.46
N LYS A 116 -10.12 -0.72 -3.02
CA LYS A 116 -9.41 -1.57 -4.00
C LYS A 116 -10.40 -1.93 -5.12
N PRO A 117 -9.95 -2.23 -6.36
CA PRO A 117 -10.83 -2.77 -7.39
C PRO A 117 -11.53 -4.05 -6.92
N LEU A 118 -12.77 -4.27 -7.38
CA LEU A 118 -13.56 -5.43 -6.96
C LEU A 118 -12.81 -6.75 -7.17
N ASP A 119 -12.05 -6.88 -8.25
CA ASP A 119 -11.25 -8.06 -8.55
C ASP A 119 -10.26 -8.43 -7.44
N GLU A 120 -9.69 -7.45 -6.72
CA GLU A 120 -8.82 -7.73 -5.56
C GLU A 120 -9.60 -8.38 -4.43
N TYR A 121 -10.84 -7.93 -4.20
CA TYR A 121 -11.71 -8.51 -3.19
C TYR A 121 -12.25 -9.87 -3.61
N THR A 122 -12.61 -10.04 -4.88
CA THR A 122 -12.97 -11.33 -5.46
C THR A 122 -11.82 -12.33 -5.32
N GLN A 123 -10.59 -11.92 -5.63
CA GLN A 123 -9.40 -12.75 -5.42
C GLN A 123 -9.21 -13.08 -3.95
N ARG A 124 -9.16 -12.08 -3.07
CA ARG A 124 -8.91 -12.26 -1.65
C ARG A 124 -9.96 -13.14 -0.98
N TYR A 125 -11.25 -12.87 -1.23
CA TYR A 125 -12.34 -13.55 -0.56
C TYR A 125 -12.74 -14.85 -1.25
N GLY A 126 -12.63 -14.93 -2.58
CA GLY A 126 -12.89 -16.13 -3.38
C GLY A 126 -11.74 -17.14 -3.43
N ALA A 127 -10.51 -16.75 -3.07
CA ALA A 127 -9.38 -17.67 -3.03
C ALA A 127 -9.58 -18.80 -2.02
N ARG A 128 -9.49 -20.03 -2.51
CA ARG A 128 -9.46 -21.25 -1.69
C ARG A 128 -8.07 -21.47 -1.11
N LEU A 129 -7.99 -22.16 0.02
CA LEU A 129 -6.71 -22.59 0.59
C LEU A 129 -5.92 -23.46 -0.39
N VAL A 130 -4.60 -23.27 -0.42
CA VAL A 130 -3.68 -24.17 -1.12
C VAL A 130 -3.81 -25.57 -0.52
N SER A 131 -3.85 -26.59 -1.39
CA SER A 131 -3.84 -27.98 -0.95
C SER A 131 -2.54 -28.31 -0.21
N PRO A 132 -2.56 -29.01 0.93
CA PRO A 132 -1.35 -29.52 1.58
C PRO A 132 -0.50 -30.42 0.66
N LYS A 133 -1.11 -30.98 -0.40
CA LYS A 133 -0.46 -31.81 -1.41
C LYS A 133 0.01 -31.01 -2.65
N ALA A 134 -0.06 -29.69 -2.62
CA ALA A 134 0.41 -28.86 -3.74
C ALA A 134 1.92 -29.08 -3.97
N PRO A 135 2.38 -29.09 -5.24
CA PRO A 135 3.79 -29.32 -5.57
C PRO A 135 4.72 -28.35 -4.84
N PRO A 136 5.95 -28.76 -4.47
CA PRO A 136 6.92 -27.88 -3.79
C PRO A 136 7.21 -26.60 -4.58
N VAL A 137 7.20 -25.45 -3.90
CA VAL A 137 7.51 -24.14 -4.49
C VAL A 137 8.31 -23.26 -3.52
N LEU A 138 8.99 -22.28 -4.07
CA LEU A 138 9.53 -21.14 -3.33
C LEU A 138 8.46 -20.05 -3.27
N LEU A 139 7.85 -19.84 -2.11
CA LEU A 139 6.93 -18.72 -1.91
C LEU A 139 7.73 -17.44 -1.69
N VAL A 140 7.41 -16.41 -2.47
CA VAL A 140 8.03 -15.09 -2.41
C VAL A 140 6.97 -14.08 -2.01
N ARG A 141 7.04 -13.60 -0.77
CA ARG A 141 6.13 -12.60 -0.23
C ARG A 141 6.51 -11.21 -0.73
N LEU A 142 5.59 -10.58 -1.45
CA LEU A 142 5.69 -9.21 -1.94
C LEU A 142 4.98 -8.26 -0.97
N GLY A 143 5.65 -7.18 -0.60
CA GLY A 143 5.02 -6.04 0.07
C GLY A 143 4.26 -5.16 -0.91
N GLU A 144 3.74 -4.04 -0.40
CA GLU A 144 3.18 -2.97 -1.23
C GLU A 144 4.20 -2.45 -2.24
N TRP A 145 3.71 -1.99 -3.38
CA TRP A 145 4.55 -1.44 -4.43
C TRP A 145 5.33 -0.22 -3.93
N THR A 146 6.63 -0.22 -4.21
CA THR A 146 7.54 0.89 -3.97
C THR A 146 8.16 1.31 -5.31
N ASP A 147 8.01 2.58 -5.69
CA ASP A 147 8.67 3.19 -6.86
C ASP A 147 10.17 3.45 -6.60
N GLN A 148 10.89 2.37 -6.28
CA GLN A 148 12.33 2.36 -6.11
C GLN A 148 12.96 1.43 -7.15
N GLY A 149 13.51 2.06 -8.20
CA GLY A 149 14.14 1.34 -9.28
C GLY A 149 15.42 0.63 -8.85
N MET A 150 15.65 -0.55 -9.40
CA MET A 150 16.84 -1.36 -9.12
C MET A 150 17.34 -2.02 -10.39
N THR A 151 18.66 -2.17 -10.52
CA THR A 151 19.24 -2.97 -11.59
C THR A 151 18.92 -4.45 -11.36
N MET A 152 18.32 -5.07 -12.35
CA MET A 152 18.01 -6.50 -12.37
C MET A 152 19.16 -7.28 -13.00
N GLN A 153 19.11 -8.61 -12.93
CA GLN A 153 19.99 -9.43 -13.74
C GLN A 153 19.83 -9.06 -15.23
N ARG A 154 20.92 -9.13 -16.00
CA ARG A 154 21.04 -8.62 -17.39
C ARG A 154 21.16 -7.10 -17.55
N GLY A 155 21.32 -6.34 -16.45
CA GLY A 155 21.78 -4.95 -16.50
C GLY A 155 20.71 -3.90 -16.78
N TYR A 156 19.46 -4.29 -17.04
CA TYR A 156 18.36 -3.33 -17.16
C TYR A 156 17.82 -2.91 -15.78
N LYS A 157 17.18 -1.73 -15.70
CA LYS A 157 16.58 -1.20 -14.47
C LYS A 157 15.07 -1.45 -14.45
N ARG A 158 14.56 -2.02 -13.36
CA ARG A 158 13.11 -2.03 -13.08
C ARG A 158 12.69 -0.68 -12.48
N ARG A 159 11.42 -0.30 -12.64
CA ARG A 159 10.85 0.94 -12.09
C ARG A 159 10.67 0.89 -10.57
N GLY A 160 10.18 -0.23 -10.08
CA GLY A 160 9.82 -0.43 -8.67
C GLY A 160 9.74 -1.91 -8.34
N HIS A 161 9.27 -2.24 -7.14
CA HIS A 161 9.12 -3.61 -6.68
C HIS A 161 8.00 -3.74 -5.65
N GLY A 162 7.51 -4.96 -5.45
CA GLY A 162 6.32 -5.25 -4.65
C GLY A 162 5.13 -5.60 -5.54
N PHE A 163 3.93 -5.48 -4.98
CA PHE A 163 2.67 -5.71 -5.69
C PHE A 163 1.84 -4.43 -5.74
N ARG A 164 1.23 -4.15 -6.90
CA ARG A 164 0.16 -3.17 -7.06
C ARG A 164 -0.87 -3.70 -8.04
N THR A 165 -2.13 -3.35 -7.82
CA THR A 165 -3.19 -3.66 -8.78
C THR A 165 -2.90 -2.99 -10.13
N GLY A 166 -3.18 -3.72 -11.22
CA GLY A 166 -2.91 -3.25 -12.58
C GLY A 166 -1.41 -3.19 -12.96
N MET A 167 -0.52 -3.82 -12.19
CA MET A 167 0.86 -4.04 -12.64
C MET A 167 0.91 -5.03 -13.80
N THR A 168 1.90 -4.86 -14.67
CA THR A 168 2.15 -5.77 -15.78
C THR A 168 2.69 -7.12 -15.28
N GLU A 169 2.49 -8.17 -16.07
CA GLU A 169 3.13 -9.48 -15.84
C GLU A 169 4.65 -9.36 -15.67
N ARG A 170 5.29 -8.45 -16.43
CA ARG A 170 6.71 -8.20 -16.32
C ARG A 170 7.10 -7.59 -14.98
N GLU A 171 6.36 -6.60 -14.50
CA GLU A 171 6.60 -6.01 -13.18
C GLU A 171 6.42 -7.06 -12.07
N LEU A 172 5.42 -7.94 -12.19
CA LEU A 172 5.18 -8.99 -11.20
C LEU A 172 6.33 -10.00 -11.19
N LEU A 173 6.73 -10.47 -12.37
CA LEU A 173 7.88 -11.36 -12.55
C LEU A 173 9.16 -10.73 -11.96
N ASP A 174 9.41 -9.46 -12.26
CA ASP A 174 10.59 -8.74 -11.79
C ASP A 174 10.57 -8.48 -10.29
N SER A 175 9.40 -8.23 -9.70
CA SER A 175 9.21 -8.16 -8.25
C SER A 175 9.51 -9.51 -7.59
N THR A 176 9.11 -10.63 -8.20
CA THR A 176 9.25 -11.96 -7.61
C THR A 176 10.65 -12.55 -7.73
N ARG A 177 11.36 -12.29 -8.83
CA ARG A 177 12.60 -13.02 -9.15
C ARG A 177 13.88 -12.50 -8.51
N GLY A 178 13.85 -11.35 -7.81
CA GLY A 178 15.03 -10.81 -7.12
C GLY A 178 14.80 -9.43 -6.49
N TRP A 179 15.68 -8.95 -5.59
CA TRP A 179 16.91 -9.56 -5.08
C TRP A 179 16.72 -10.02 -3.64
N TRP A 180 16.86 -11.33 -3.40
CA TRP A 180 16.48 -11.98 -2.14
C TRP A 180 17.67 -12.61 -1.41
N ARG A 181 17.58 -12.70 -0.09
CA ARG A 181 18.42 -13.62 0.69
C ARG A 181 17.79 -15.00 0.66
N VAL A 182 18.22 -15.83 -0.29
CA VAL A 182 17.71 -17.19 -0.53
C VAL A 182 18.89 -18.14 -0.79
N SER A 183 18.75 -19.42 -0.45
CA SER A 183 19.79 -20.44 -0.64
C SER A 183 19.44 -21.37 -1.80
N PRO A 184 20.09 -21.25 -2.98
CA PRO A 184 19.87 -22.16 -4.11
C PRO A 184 20.11 -23.63 -3.75
N ALA A 185 21.09 -23.91 -2.89
CA ALA A 185 21.33 -25.26 -2.38
C ALA A 185 20.14 -25.80 -1.57
N SER A 186 19.46 -24.95 -0.80
CA SER A 186 18.24 -25.34 -0.08
C SER A 186 17.06 -25.55 -1.02
N VAL A 187 16.92 -24.70 -2.04
CA VAL A 187 15.92 -24.85 -3.12
C VAL A 187 16.10 -26.20 -3.81
N GLN A 188 17.33 -26.51 -4.24
CA GLN A 188 17.67 -27.76 -4.92
C GLN A 188 17.44 -28.99 -4.03
N ARG A 189 17.90 -28.97 -2.77
CA ARG A 189 17.72 -30.08 -1.83
C ARG A 189 16.24 -30.40 -1.56
N LYS A 190 15.38 -29.38 -1.64
CA LYS A 190 13.93 -29.53 -1.46
C LYS A 190 13.20 -29.87 -2.77
N GLY A 191 13.92 -30.06 -3.88
CA GLY A 191 13.32 -30.36 -5.20
C GLY A 191 12.41 -29.25 -5.71
N ILE A 192 12.70 -27.99 -5.37
CA ILE A 192 11.89 -26.85 -5.77
C ILE A 192 12.38 -26.32 -7.11
N GLU A 193 11.49 -26.33 -8.10
CA GLU A 193 11.75 -25.84 -9.46
C GLU A 193 10.94 -24.58 -9.81
N HIS A 194 10.02 -24.19 -8.93
CA HIS A 194 9.06 -23.12 -9.21
C HIS A 194 9.00 -22.13 -8.06
N ALA A 195 8.75 -20.87 -8.39
CA ALA A 195 8.46 -19.81 -7.44
C ALA A 195 7.00 -19.36 -7.56
N VAL A 196 6.42 -18.94 -6.45
CA VAL A 196 5.06 -18.40 -6.40
C VAL A 196 5.10 -17.03 -5.73
N ALA A 197 4.61 -16.02 -6.43
CA ALA A 197 4.43 -14.69 -5.90
C ALA A 197 3.24 -14.69 -4.92
N VAL A 198 3.43 -14.14 -3.72
CA VAL A 198 2.37 -14.06 -2.70
C VAL A 198 2.27 -12.62 -2.19
N HIS A 199 1.06 -12.06 -2.17
CA HIS A 199 0.81 -10.75 -1.58
C HIS A 199 -0.46 -10.81 -0.72
N GLU A 200 -0.39 -10.27 0.50
CA GLU A 200 -1.47 -10.36 1.51
C GLU A 200 -2.00 -11.80 1.73
N GLY A 201 -1.12 -12.81 1.64
CA GLY A 201 -1.48 -14.22 1.81
C GLY A 201 -2.16 -14.87 0.60
N ILE A 202 -2.33 -14.13 -0.50
CA ILE A 202 -2.92 -14.63 -1.74
C ILE A 202 -1.82 -14.82 -2.79
N THR A 203 -1.81 -15.97 -3.45
CA THR A 203 -0.92 -16.23 -4.58
C THR A 203 -1.33 -15.41 -5.80
N ARG A 204 -0.34 -14.82 -6.48
CA ARG A 204 -0.55 -13.91 -7.62
C ARG A 204 -0.06 -14.47 -8.94
N ALA A 205 1.03 -15.24 -8.91
CA ALA A 205 1.58 -15.88 -10.10
C ALA A 205 2.46 -17.07 -9.69
N VAL A 206 2.60 -18.03 -10.61
CA VAL A 206 3.58 -19.11 -10.52
C VAL A 206 4.53 -19.04 -11.71
N MET A 207 5.80 -19.32 -11.48
CA MET A 207 6.86 -19.21 -12.48
C MET A 207 7.93 -20.28 -12.29
N THR A 208 8.60 -20.64 -13.39
CA THR A 208 9.76 -21.54 -13.36
C THR A 208 10.98 -20.82 -12.77
N ILE A 209 11.81 -21.54 -12.04
CA ILE A 209 13.15 -21.10 -11.62
C ILE A 209 14.17 -21.78 -12.52
N SER A 210 15.01 -21.00 -13.21
CA SER A 210 16.03 -21.57 -14.10
C SER A 210 17.45 -21.27 -13.61
N LYS A 211 18.03 -20.13 -13.99
CA LYS A 211 19.43 -19.78 -13.69
C LYS A 211 19.51 -18.85 -12.49
N TRP A 212 20.33 -19.19 -11.51
CA TRP A 212 20.61 -18.33 -10.35
C TRP A 212 21.72 -17.32 -10.63
N HIS A 213 21.54 -16.12 -10.09
CA HIS A 213 22.48 -15.00 -10.16
C HIS A 213 22.73 -14.47 -8.75
N GLN A 214 23.96 -14.06 -8.44
CA GLN A 214 24.34 -13.51 -7.14
C GLN A 214 25.04 -12.17 -7.31
N ARG A 215 24.70 -11.21 -6.45
CA ARG A 215 25.39 -9.93 -6.31
C ARG A 215 26.49 -10.01 -5.24
N GLU A 216 27.36 -9.01 -5.24
CA GLU A 216 28.42 -8.83 -4.25
C GLU A 216 27.88 -8.79 -2.81
N ASP A 217 26.68 -8.23 -2.59
CA ASP A 217 26.02 -8.17 -1.27
C ASP A 217 25.40 -9.50 -0.81
N GLY A 218 25.62 -10.58 -1.57
CA GLY A 218 25.12 -11.92 -1.32
C GLY A 218 23.64 -12.12 -1.64
N ARG A 219 22.91 -11.09 -2.09
CA ARG A 219 21.53 -11.26 -2.56
C ARG A 219 21.50 -11.96 -3.91
N ARG A 220 20.44 -12.73 -4.13
CA ARG A 220 20.28 -13.58 -5.31
C ARG A 220 19.02 -13.26 -6.08
N ALA A 221 19.09 -13.50 -7.37
CA ALA A 221 17.97 -13.47 -8.30
C ALA A 221 17.97 -14.75 -9.12
N PHE A 222 16.87 -15.03 -9.81
CA PHE A 222 16.78 -16.13 -10.75
C PHE A 222 16.13 -15.71 -12.08
N ASP A 223 16.49 -16.38 -13.15
CA ASP A 223 15.74 -16.31 -14.40
C ASP A 223 14.44 -17.09 -14.25
N ALA A 224 13.37 -16.53 -14.79
CA ALA A 224 12.01 -17.01 -14.57
C ALA A 224 11.12 -16.79 -15.79
N GLU A 225 10.17 -17.70 -15.97
CA GLU A 225 9.11 -17.65 -16.98
C GLU A 225 7.78 -17.91 -16.30
N LEU A 226 6.76 -17.11 -16.63
CA LEU A 226 5.42 -17.25 -16.05
C LEU A 226 4.74 -18.52 -16.56
N ILE A 227 4.04 -19.20 -15.65
CA ILE A 227 3.16 -20.32 -15.99
C ILE A 227 1.74 -19.84 -15.79
N THR A 228 1.01 -19.64 -16.89
CA THR A 228 -0.34 -19.06 -16.90
C THR A 228 -1.46 -20.10 -17.05
N SER A 229 -1.10 -21.37 -17.27
CA SER A 229 -2.07 -22.46 -17.45
C SER A 229 -1.53 -23.81 -16.96
N GLY A 230 -2.36 -24.86 -17.02
CA GLY A 230 -1.99 -26.22 -16.64
C GLY A 230 -2.16 -26.55 -15.15
N ALA A 231 -1.76 -27.76 -14.78
CA ALA A 231 -2.00 -28.33 -13.45
C ALA A 231 -1.30 -27.56 -12.33
N LEU A 232 -0.08 -27.08 -12.57
CA LEU A 232 0.67 -26.30 -11.59
C LEU A 232 0.01 -24.94 -11.36
N HIS A 233 -0.37 -24.23 -12.43
CA HIS A 233 -1.11 -22.98 -12.34
C HIS A 233 -2.43 -23.17 -11.59
N LYS A 234 -3.22 -24.20 -11.90
CA LYS A 234 -4.47 -24.49 -11.19
C LYS A 234 -4.27 -24.80 -9.70
N SER A 235 -3.16 -25.45 -9.35
CA SER A 235 -2.82 -25.82 -7.97
C SER A 235 -2.43 -24.60 -7.14
N TRP A 236 -1.66 -23.67 -7.72
CA TRP A 236 -1.07 -22.56 -7.00
C TRP A 236 -1.77 -21.23 -7.18
N VAL A 237 -2.42 -20.98 -8.32
CA VAL A 237 -3.08 -19.70 -8.64
C VAL A 237 -4.55 -19.95 -8.96
N GLY A 238 -4.86 -20.72 -10.00
CA GLY A 238 -6.25 -20.95 -10.43
C GLY A 238 -6.93 -19.64 -10.87
N GLU A 239 -8.25 -19.55 -10.67
CA GLU A 239 -9.06 -18.41 -11.14
C GLU A 239 -8.90 -17.13 -10.30
N HIS A 240 -8.68 -17.29 -8.99
CA HIS A 240 -8.74 -16.18 -8.03
C HIS A 240 -7.43 -16.02 -7.22
N GLY A 241 -6.40 -16.81 -7.55
CA GLY A 241 -5.33 -17.08 -6.59
C GLY A 241 -5.76 -18.11 -5.54
N LYS A 242 -4.83 -18.42 -4.65
CA LYS A 242 -5.00 -19.33 -3.53
C LYS A 242 -4.52 -18.68 -2.24
N ARG A 243 -5.19 -19.00 -1.14
CA ARG A 243 -4.76 -18.60 0.20
C ARG A 243 -3.65 -19.51 0.68
N VAL A 244 -2.57 -18.91 1.15
CA VAL A 244 -1.47 -19.60 1.81
C VAL A 244 -1.44 -19.15 3.26
N ASP A 245 -1.70 -20.08 4.18
CA ASP A 245 -1.55 -19.83 5.61
C ASP A 245 -0.07 -19.81 5.96
N ILE A 246 0.53 -18.63 5.83
CA ILE A 246 1.88 -18.37 6.28
C ILE A 246 1.76 -17.76 7.68
N GLU A 247 2.32 -18.42 8.70
CA GLU A 247 2.32 -17.88 10.06
C GLU A 247 2.81 -16.43 10.06
N SER A 248 1.99 -15.54 10.62
CA SER A 248 2.16 -14.07 10.60
C SER A 248 3.47 -13.60 11.23
N LYS A 249 4.15 -14.47 12.01
CA LYS A 249 5.39 -14.15 12.73
C LYS A 249 6.66 -14.30 11.89
N SER A 250 6.63 -15.03 10.77
CA SER A 250 7.82 -15.13 9.91
C SER A 250 8.01 -13.85 9.11
N GLN A 251 9.02 -13.04 9.47
CA GLN A 251 9.40 -11.81 8.77
C GLN A 251 10.15 -12.07 7.45
N SER A 252 10.51 -13.32 7.17
CA SER A 252 11.23 -13.66 5.93
C SER A 252 10.30 -13.50 4.71
N PRO A 253 10.72 -12.78 3.66
CA PRO A 253 9.98 -12.74 2.41
C PRO A 253 10.07 -14.06 1.63
N ILE A 254 10.98 -14.97 2.01
CA ILE A 254 11.23 -16.24 1.34
C ILE A 254 10.79 -17.39 2.24
N ILE A 255 9.91 -18.25 1.71
CA ILE A 255 9.40 -19.44 2.40
C ILE A 255 9.50 -20.63 1.44
N TYR A 256 9.92 -21.78 1.98
CA TYR A 256 10.01 -23.02 1.23
C TYR A 256 8.75 -23.85 1.53
N TRP A 257 7.98 -24.19 0.50
CA TRP A 257 6.81 -25.05 0.61
C TRP A 257 7.13 -26.48 0.16
N PRO A 258 6.60 -27.53 0.84
CA PRO A 258 5.77 -27.48 2.03
C PRO A 258 6.54 -26.93 3.25
N ILE A 259 5.82 -26.22 4.11
CA ILE A 259 6.39 -25.68 5.35
C ILE A 259 6.68 -26.87 6.26
N THR A 260 7.95 -27.25 6.34
CA THR A 260 8.42 -28.24 7.31
C THR A 260 8.26 -27.64 8.71
N LYS A 261 7.33 -28.20 9.48
CA LYS A 261 7.22 -27.94 10.92
C LYS A 261 8.47 -28.41 11.65
#